data_AF-A0A7C4T6I5-F1
#
_entry.id   AF-A0A7C4T6I5-F1
#
_cell.length_a   1.000
_cell.length_b   1.000
_cell.length_c   1.000
_cell.angle_alpha   90.00
_cell.angle_beta   90.00
_cell.angle_gamma   90.00
#
_symmetry.space_group_name_H-M   'P 1'
#
loop_
_entity.id
_entity.type
_entity.pdbx_description
1 polymer ?
#
loop_
_entity_poly.entity_id
_entity_poly.type
_entity_poly.pdbx_seq_one_letter_code
_entity_poly.pdbx_strand_id
1 'polypeptide(L)'
;MKTFNDAAGRTWTIALNLGTAMQVKDKLGIDLLRPEDGDPPLLTRLGTDEMLLGEVLCALLDPQFEKHNVTDADVRMAFDGSTLLAAQKAFYEELIDFFRSRGRTDRAKAVAAQMQLINKATAAIEGKIDAMDLDNLIDGALSGTLPDTSGSIPIP
;
A
#
# COMPACT_ATOMS: atom_id res chain seq x y z
N MET A 1 -8.42 7.46 14.62
CA MET A 1 -7.44 6.42 14.98
C MET A 1 -7.98 5.08 14.54
N LYS A 2 -7.12 4.25 13.95
CA LYS A 2 -7.43 2.88 13.48
C LYS A 2 -6.48 1.89 14.12
N THR A 3 -6.91 0.65 14.27
CA THR A 3 -6.10 -0.39 14.92
C THR A 3 -6.03 -1.64 14.07
N PHE A 4 -4.94 -2.37 14.18
CA PHE A 4 -4.76 -3.69 13.59
C PHE A 4 -3.88 -4.55 14.51
N ASN A 5 -3.83 -5.85 14.24
CA ASN A 5 -2.98 -6.79 14.98
C ASN A 5 -1.88 -7.32 14.07
N ASP A 6 -0.71 -7.61 14.64
CA ASP A 6 0.36 -8.30 13.93
C ASP A 6 0.39 -9.82 14.20
N ALA A 7 1.28 -10.52 13.48
CA ALA A 7 1.48 -11.96 13.61
C ALA A 7 1.93 -12.41 15.02
N ALA A 8 2.46 -11.50 15.84
CA ALA A 8 2.83 -11.75 17.24
C ALA A 8 1.68 -11.47 18.23
N GLY A 9 0.49 -11.09 17.73
CA GLY A 9 -0.69 -10.79 18.54
C GLY A 9 -0.65 -9.41 19.20
N ARG A 10 0.27 -8.52 18.81
CA ARG A 10 0.35 -7.15 19.33
C ARG A 10 -0.68 -6.29 18.60
N THR A 11 -1.41 -5.46 19.34
CA THR A 11 -2.34 -4.47 18.77
C THR A 11 -1.63 -3.14 18.57
N TRP A 12 -1.58 -2.69 17.32
CA TRP A 12 -1.00 -1.43 16.90
C TRP A 12 -2.08 -0.40 16.62
N THR A 13 -1.80 0.87 16.94
CA THR A 13 -2.70 2.00 16.64
C THR A 13 -2.08 2.91 15.59
N ILE A 14 -2.74 3.08 14.45
CA ILE A 14 -2.42 4.12 13.49
C ILE A 14 -3.14 5.41 13.91
N ALA A 15 -2.34 6.43 14.23
CA ALA A 15 -2.81 7.76 14.57
C ALA A 15 -2.14 8.79 13.67
N LEU A 16 -2.92 9.48 12.83
CA LEU A 16 -2.42 10.60 12.06
C LEU A 16 -2.77 11.91 12.77
N ASN A 17 -1.75 12.58 13.28
CA ASN A 17 -1.83 13.90 13.86
C ASN A 17 -0.61 14.72 13.40
N LEU A 18 -0.52 15.99 13.82
CA LEU A 18 0.59 16.84 13.40
C LEU A 18 1.96 16.26 13.84
N GLY A 19 2.04 15.69 15.04
CA GLY A 19 3.28 15.10 15.56
C GLY A 19 3.73 13.88 14.77
N THR A 20 2.83 12.93 14.51
CA THR A 20 3.18 11.73 13.71
C THR A 20 3.46 12.07 12.25
N ALA A 21 2.77 13.08 11.68
CA ALA A 21 3.09 13.58 10.34
C ALA A 21 4.47 14.23 10.26
N MET A 22 4.85 15.04 11.26
CA MET A 22 6.19 15.64 11.36
C MET A 22 7.26 14.57 11.54
N GLN A 23 7.04 13.58 12.40
CA GLN A 23 7.96 12.47 12.61
C GLN A 23 8.26 11.70 11.31
N VAL A 24 7.23 11.38 10.53
CA VAL A 24 7.42 10.71 9.22
C VAL A 24 8.21 11.60 8.26
N LYS A 25 7.92 12.91 8.24
CA LYS A 25 8.64 13.87 7.40
C LYS A 25 10.10 14.01 7.79
N ASP A 26 10.39 14.08 9.09
CA ASP A 26 11.75 14.23 9.60
C ASP A 26 12.58 12.96 9.37
N LYS A 27 11.98 11.78 9.55
CA LYS A 27 12.68 10.50 9.35
C LYS A 27 12.88 10.12 7.89
N LEU A 28 11.87 10.32 7.05
CA LEU A 28 11.83 9.74 5.70
C LEU A 28 11.81 10.80 4.58
N GLY A 29 11.67 12.09 4.93
CA GLY A 29 11.46 13.15 3.93
C GLY A 29 10.09 13.11 3.27
N ILE A 30 9.13 12.36 3.82
CA ILE A 30 7.80 12.12 3.23
C ILE A 30 6.77 13.02 3.91
N ASP A 31 6.09 13.85 3.12
CA ASP A 31 4.99 14.70 3.62
C ASP A 31 3.64 14.00 3.42
N LEU A 32 3.18 13.25 4.44
CA LEU A 32 1.88 12.59 4.43
C LEU A 32 0.70 13.56 4.28
N LEU A 33 0.91 14.86 4.53
CA LEU A 33 -0.12 15.89 4.37
C LEU A 33 -0.17 16.44 2.95
N ARG A 34 0.63 15.93 2.02
CA ARG A 34 0.59 16.23 0.58
C ARG A 34 0.61 14.95 -0.26
N PRO A 35 -0.44 14.12 -0.15
CA PRO A 35 -0.50 12.82 -0.85
C PRO A 35 -0.45 12.93 -2.38
N GLU A 36 -0.73 14.10 -2.93
CA GLU A 36 -0.68 14.42 -4.36
C GLU A 36 0.72 14.81 -4.88
N ASP A 37 1.67 15.12 -3.99
CA ASP A 37 3.00 15.57 -4.41
C ASP A 37 3.85 14.40 -4.97
N GLY A 38 4.72 14.71 -5.94
CA GLY A 38 5.63 13.75 -6.58
C GLY A 38 5.13 13.21 -7.92
N ASP A 39 6.00 12.48 -8.62
CA ASP A 39 5.68 11.78 -9.86
C ASP A 39 6.37 10.39 -9.87
N PRO A 40 5.62 9.28 -9.70
CA PRO A 40 4.18 9.24 -9.47
C PRO A 40 3.79 9.81 -8.09
N PRO A 41 2.52 10.26 -7.89
CA PRO A 41 2.06 10.83 -6.64
C PRO A 41 2.36 9.94 -5.42
N LEU A 42 2.66 10.54 -4.28
CA LEU A 42 2.97 9.81 -3.04
C LEU A 42 1.92 8.72 -2.73
N LEU A 43 0.64 9.05 -2.90
CA LEU A 43 -0.45 8.12 -2.64
C LEU A 43 -0.41 6.87 -3.53
N THR A 44 0.04 7.02 -4.79
CA THR A 44 0.25 5.91 -5.73
C THR A 44 1.45 5.08 -5.31
N ARG A 45 2.55 5.72 -4.92
CA ARG A 45 3.76 5.02 -4.43
C ARG A 45 3.45 4.19 -3.19
N LEU A 46 2.74 4.75 -2.20
CA LEU A 46 2.33 4.03 -0.98
C LEU A 46 1.44 2.81 -1.25
N GLY A 47 0.82 2.72 -2.42
CA GLY A 47 0.00 1.59 -2.83
C GLY A 47 0.70 0.55 -3.68
N THR A 48 1.93 0.82 -4.15
CA THR A 48 2.65 0.00 -5.13
C THR A 48 4.10 -0.31 -4.73
N ASP A 49 4.60 0.33 -3.68
CA ASP A 49 5.93 0.12 -3.10
C ASP A 49 5.76 -0.33 -1.64
N GLU A 50 5.87 -1.64 -1.42
CA GLU A 50 5.70 -2.25 -0.10
C GLU A 50 6.80 -1.83 0.88
N MET A 51 8.01 -1.54 0.38
CA MET A 51 9.12 -1.09 1.22
C MET A 51 8.83 0.32 1.74
N LEU A 52 8.43 1.25 0.87
CA LEU A 52 8.02 2.60 1.24
C LEU A 52 6.85 2.59 2.22
N LEU A 53 5.83 1.79 1.95
CA LEU A 53 4.68 1.64 2.84
C LEU A 53 5.13 1.11 4.22
N GLY A 54 5.99 0.09 4.24
CA GLY A 54 6.54 -0.48 5.47
C GLY A 54 7.34 0.53 6.29
N GLU A 55 8.18 1.34 5.65
CA GLU A 55 8.96 2.40 6.32
C GLU A 55 8.05 3.47 6.92
N VAL A 56 7.03 3.92 6.19
CA VAL A 56 6.04 4.89 6.69
C VAL A 56 5.26 4.33 7.86
N LEU A 57 4.82 3.08 7.79
CA LEU A 57 4.12 2.41 8.89
C LEU A 57 5.00 2.28 10.12
N CYS A 58 6.27 1.88 9.96
CA CYS A 58 7.21 1.84 11.09
C CYS A 58 7.36 3.23 11.70
N ALA A 59 7.62 4.25 10.89
CA ALA A 59 7.77 5.63 11.36
C ALA A 59 6.55 6.17 12.12
N LEU A 60 5.33 5.78 11.73
CA LEU A 60 4.09 6.12 12.44
C LEU A 60 3.94 5.36 13.77
N LEU A 61 4.46 4.14 13.83
CA LEU A 61 4.32 3.23 14.96
C LEU A 61 5.48 3.31 15.96
N ASP A 62 6.61 3.94 15.63
CA ASP A 62 7.79 3.99 16.50
C ASP A 62 7.47 4.37 17.95
N PRO A 63 6.58 5.35 18.25
CA PRO A 63 6.28 5.70 19.65
C PRO A 63 5.64 4.56 20.46
N GLN A 64 5.14 3.51 19.78
CA GLN A 64 4.56 2.33 20.40
C GLN A 64 5.58 1.20 20.59
N PHE A 65 6.81 1.31 20.05
CA PHE A 65 7.82 0.25 20.14
C PHE A 65 8.25 0.03 21.59
N GLU A 66 8.50 1.12 22.33
CA GLU A 66 8.80 1.04 23.77
C GLU A 66 7.67 0.40 24.56
N LYS A 67 6.41 0.75 24.26
CA LYS A 67 5.23 0.19 24.92
C LYS A 67 5.11 -1.32 24.70
N HIS A 68 5.48 -1.80 23.52
CA HIS A 68 5.45 -3.23 23.20
C HIS A 68 6.76 -3.95 23.54
N ASN A 69 7.78 -3.23 24.02
CA ASN A 69 9.13 -3.74 24.32
C ASN A 69 9.76 -4.48 23.12
N VAL A 70 9.78 -3.82 21.96
CA VAL A 70 10.20 -4.40 20.68
C VAL A 70 11.19 -3.50 19.97
N THR A 71 12.11 -4.10 19.22
CA THR A 71 13.05 -3.38 18.35
C THR A 71 12.43 -3.13 16.98
N ASP A 72 13.03 -2.24 16.17
CA ASP A 72 12.62 -2.05 14.78
C ASP A 72 12.67 -3.36 13.98
N ALA A 73 13.64 -4.24 14.28
CA ALA A 73 13.75 -5.53 13.62
C ALA A 73 12.60 -6.46 13.99
N ASP A 74 12.20 -6.50 15.27
CA ASP A 74 11.07 -7.31 15.75
C ASP A 74 9.73 -6.86 15.15
N VAL A 75 9.60 -5.56 14.88
CA VAL A 75 8.42 -5.00 14.20
C VAL A 75 8.42 -5.45 12.75
N ARG A 76 9.51 -5.21 12.00
CA ARG A 76 9.61 -5.59 10.59
C ARG A 76 9.43 -7.10 10.37
N MET A 77 9.98 -7.94 11.24
CA MET A 77 9.82 -9.40 11.14
C MET A 77 8.39 -9.88 11.43
N ALA A 78 7.58 -9.12 12.16
CA ALA A 78 6.20 -9.48 12.47
C ALA A 78 5.18 -8.96 11.44
N PHE A 79 5.61 -8.12 10.51
CA PHE A 79 4.75 -7.61 9.43
C PHE A 79 4.75 -8.60 8.26
N ASP A 80 4.09 -9.74 8.47
CA ASP A 80 3.77 -10.66 7.37
C ASP A 80 2.77 -10.02 6.39
N GLY A 81 2.50 -10.69 5.26
CA GLY A 81 1.60 -10.15 4.23
C GLY A 81 0.19 -9.81 4.75
N SER A 82 -0.32 -10.59 5.71
CA SER A 82 -1.63 -10.35 6.31
C SER A 82 -1.63 -9.13 7.23
N THR A 83 -0.57 -8.98 8.01
CA THR A 83 -0.33 -7.85 8.91
C THR A 83 -0.15 -6.57 8.10
N LEU A 84 0.66 -6.62 7.03
CA LEU A 84 0.90 -5.48 6.16
C LEU A 84 -0.39 -5.01 5.47
N LEU A 85 -1.22 -5.93 4.99
CA LEU A 85 -2.53 -5.61 4.41
C LEU A 85 -3.46 -4.96 5.45
N ALA A 86 -3.52 -5.51 6.66
CA ALA A 86 -4.32 -4.95 7.75
C ALA A 86 -3.83 -3.54 8.16
N ALA A 87 -2.51 -3.36 8.25
CA ALA A 87 -1.88 -2.09 8.55
C ALA A 87 -2.14 -1.05 7.46
N GLN A 88 -2.04 -1.44 6.18
CA GLN A 88 -2.34 -0.61 5.02
C GLN A 88 -3.79 -0.12 5.05
N LYS A 89 -4.75 -1.02 5.31
CA LYS A 89 -6.16 -0.67 5.45
C LYS A 89 -6.38 0.35 6.58
N ALA A 90 -5.83 0.06 7.78
CA ALA A 90 -5.92 0.97 8.92
C ALA A 90 -5.29 2.34 8.61
N PHE A 91 -4.17 2.36 7.89
CA PHE A 91 -3.50 3.59 7.47
C PHE A 91 -4.34 4.44 6.52
N TYR A 92 -4.89 3.85 5.45
CA TYR A 92 -5.73 4.60 4.51
C TYR A 92 -7.01 5.11 5.16
N GLU A 93 -7.66 4.31 6.01
CA GLU A 93 -8.84 4.75 6.75
C GLU A 93 -8.52 5.93 7.70
N GLU A 94 -7.37 5.90 8.38
CA GLU A 94 -6.93 7.02 9.23
C GLU A 94 -6.62 8.27 8.41
N LEU A 95 -5.95 8.12 7.26
CA LEU A 95 -5.62 9.24 6.37
C LEU A 95 -6.89 9.93 5.83
N ILE A 96 -7.91 9.14 5.46
CA ILE A 96 -9.23 9.64 5.05
C ILE A 96 -9.89 10.42 6.19
N ASP A 97 -9.94 9.84 7.40
CA ASP A 97 -10.59 10.46 8.55
C ASP A 97 -9.88 11.76 8.96
N PHE A 98 -8.55 11.78 8.93
CA PHE A 98 -7.75 12.98 9.17
C PHE A 98 -8.10 14.11 8.18
N PHE A 99 -8.02 13.85 6.87
CA PHE A 99 -8.31 14.90 5.88
C PHE A 99 -9.76 15.35 5.93
N ARG A 100 -10.71 14.44 6.15
CA ARG A 100 -12.12 14.79 6.34
C ARG A 100 -12.30 15.73 7.54
N SER A 101 -11.69 15.42 8.68
CA SER A 101 -11.76 16.25 9.89
C SER A 101 -11.15 17.64 9.69
N ARG A 102 -10.17 17.77 8.80
CA ARG A 102 -9.55 19.05 8.40
C ARG A 102 -10.35 19.84 7.35
N GLY A 103 -11.51 19.34 6.91
CA GLY A 103 -12.29 19.94 5.82
C GLY A 103 -11.68 19.72 4.42
N ARG A 104 -10.60 18.94 4.31
CA ARG A 104 -9.92 18.59 3.05
C ARG A 104 -10.58 17.39 2.39
N THR A 105 -11.86 17.56 2.07
CA THR A 105 -12.68 16.50 1.47
C THR A 105 -12.19 16.07 0.09
N ASP A 106 -11.51 16.95 -0.63
CA ASP A 106 -10.78 16.69 -1.87
C ASP A 106 -9.74 15.58 -1.69
N ARG A 107 -8.85 15.73 -0.70
CA ARG A 107 -7.81 14.74 -0.41
C ARG A 107 -8.38 13.46 0.17
N ALA A 108 -9.37 13.55 1.06
CA ALA A 108 -10.05 12.36 1.57
C ALA A 108 -10.67 11.50 0.45
N LYS A 109 -11.27 12.15 -0.57
CA LYS A 109 -11.79 11.46 -1.76
C LYS A 109 -10.68 10.86 -2.61
N ALA A 110 -9.58 11.58 -2.83
CA ALA A 110 -8.43 11.06 -3.58
C ALA A 110 -7.84 9.80 -2.92
N VAL A 111 -7.65 9.81 -1.60
CA VAL A 111 -7.20 8.66 -0.80
C VAL A 111 -8.13 7.47 -0.97
N ALA A 112 -9.44 7.67 -0.80
CA ALA A 112 -10.44 6.62 -0.97
C ALA A 112 -10.46 6.07 -2.40
N ALA A 113 -10.35 6.94 -3.41
CA ALA A 113 -10.34 6.54 -4.81
C ALA A 113 -9.10 5.69 -5.16
N GLN A 114 -7.91 6.05 -4.66
CA GLN A 114 -6.70 5.26 -4.88
C GLN A 114 -6.82 3.86 -4.28
N MET A 115 -7.32 3.75 -3.05
CA MET A 115 -7.54 2.45 -2.40
C MET A 115 -8.49 1.56 -3.23
N GLN A 116 -9.57 2.15 -3.76
CA GLN A 116 -10.49 1.45 -4.65
C GLN A 116 -9.86 1.06 -5.98
N LEU A 117 -9.00 1.91 -6.55
CA LEU A 117 -8.29 1.65 -7.79
C LEU A 117 -7.36 0.45 -7.65
N ILE A 118 -6.55 0.40 -6.59
CA ILE A 118 -5.62 -0.71 -6.32
C ILE A 118 -6.40 -2.02 -6.20
N ASN A 119 -7.44 -2.06 -5.36
CA ASN A 119 -8.25 -3.28 -5.18
C ASN A 119 -8.86 -3.78 -6.50
N LYS A 120 -9.37 -2.86 -7.34
CA LYS A 120 -9.95 -3.22 -8.64
C LYS A 120 -8.88 -3.66 -9.64
N ALA A 121 -7.71 -3.04 -9.64
CA ALA A 121 -6.61 -3.40 -10.52
C ALA A 121 -6.09 -4.82 -10.18
N THR A 122 -5.88 -5.11 -8.89
CA THR A 122 -5.48 -6.44 -8.42
C THR A 122 -6.50 -7.50 -8.82
N ALA A 123 -7.78 -7.30 -8.51
CA ALA A 123 -8.84 -8.25 -8.87
C ALA A 123 -8.96 -8.47 -10.39
N ALA A 124 -8.75 -7.42 -11.19
CA ALA A 124 -8.78 -7.54 -12.65
C ALA A 124 -7.55 -8.30 -13.19
N ILE A 125 -6.38 -8.18 -12.55
CA ILE A 125 -5.18 -8.93 -12.91
C ILE A 125 -5.32 -10.40 -12.49
N GLU A 126 -5.76 -10.67 -11.27
CA GLU A 126 -6.04 -12.02 -10.78
C GLU A 126 -7.02 -12.75 -11.72
N GLY A 127 -8.16 -12.13 -12.04
CA GLY A 127 -9.13 -12.74 -12.95
C GLY A 127 -8.60 -12.97 -14.37
N LYS A 128 -7.64 -12.16 -14.84
CA LYS A 128 -6.95 -12.41 -16.12
C LYS A 128 -5.98 -13.58 -16.01
N ILE A 129 -5.24 -13.69 -14.91
CA ILE A 129 -4.30 -14.80 -14.66
C ILE A 129 -5.08 -16.12 -14.55
N ASP A 130 -6.19 -16.13 -13.81
CA ASP A 130 -7.03 -17.33 -13.66
C ASP A 130 -7.68 -17.77 -14.99
N ALA A 131 -7.94 -16.80 -15.88
CA ALA A 131 -8.45 -17.08 -17.23
C ALA A 131 -7.34 -17.47 -18.23
N MET A 132 -6.06 -17.26 -17.90
CA MET A 132 -4.96 -17.77 -18.71
C MET A 132 -4.84 -19.27 -18.46
N ASP A 133 -5.11 -20.05 -19.50
CA ASP A 133 -4.82 -21.48 -19.50
C ASP A 133 -3.31 -21.69 -19.61
N LEU A 134 -2.66 -21.72 -18.44
CA LEU A 134 -1.21 -21.80 -18.33
C LEU A 134 -0.67 -23.10 -18.92
N ASP A 135 -1.45 -24.18 -18.86
CA ASP A 135 -1.08 -25.49 -19.40
C ASP A 135 -1.05 -25.44 -20.94
N ASN A 136 -2.08 -24.88 -21.57
CA ASN A 136 -2.09 -24.68 -23.02
C ASN A 136 -0.98 -23.75 -23.52
N LEU A 137 -0.58 -22.75 -22.73
CA LEU A 137 0.48 -21.80 -23.07
C LEU A 137 1.87 -22.44 -22.98
N ILE A 138 2.09 -23.30 -21.98
CA ILE A 138 3.31 -24.09 -21.82
C ILE A 138 3.42 -25.14 -22.93
N ASP A 139 2.34 -25.86 -23.25
CA ASP A 139 2.32 -26.87 -24.32
C ASP A 139 2.54 -26.25 -25.70
N GLY A 140 1.96 -25.07 -25.96
CA GLY A 140 2.20 -24.31 -27.19
C GLY A 140 3.65 -23.82 -27.31
N ALA A 141 4.25 -23.35 -26.21
CA ALA A 141 5.63 -22.91 -26.17
C ALA A 141 6.64 -24.07 -26.33
N LEU A 142 6.38 -25.23 -25.72
CA LEU A 142 7.21 -26.44 -25.85
C LEU A 142 7.03 -27.14 -27.21
N SER A 143 5.84 -27.04 -27.82
CA SER A 143 5.55 -27.60 -29.15
C SER A 143 6.00 -26.70 -30.31
N GLY A 144 6.55 -25.51 -30.03
CA GLY A 144 7.06 -24.56 -31.03
C GLY A 144 5.97 -23.79 -31.79
N THR A 145 4.72 -23.82 -31.32
CA THR A 145 3.59 -23.08 -31.88
C THR A 145 3.24 -21.94 -30.93
N LEU A 146 4.04 -20.86 -30.95
CA LEU A 146 3.63 -19.61 -30.31
C LEU A 146 2.46 -19.02 -31.12
N PRO A 147 1.34 -18.65 -30.49
CA PRO A 147 0.30 -17.92 -31.20
C PRO A 147 0.84 -16.54 -31.60
N ASP A 148 0.70 -16.19 -32.87
CA ASP A 148 1.06 -14.87 -33.40
C ASP A 148 0.35 -13.79 -32.57
N THR A 149 1.11 -13.08 -31.72
CA THR A 149 0.65 -11.80 -31.17
C THR A 149 0.72 -10.75 -32.28
N SER A 150 -0.23 -10.83 -33.22
CA SER A 150 -0.51 -9.77 -34.19
C SER A 150 -1.21 -8.61 -33.47
N GLY A 151 -0.40 -7.81 -32.79
CA GLY A 151 -0.77 -6.49 -32.29
C GLY A 151 0.12 -5.45 -32.94
N SER A 152 -0.12 -5.16 -34.23
CA SER A 152 0.51 -4.04 -34.93
C SER A 152 0.20 -2.76 -34.16
N ILE A 153 1.23 -2.11 -33.62
CA ILE A 153 1.15 -0.75 -33.09
C ILE A 153 1.14 0.20 -34.29
N PRO A 154 0.06 0.95 -34.58
CA PRO A 154 0.12 2.06 -35.52
C PRO A 154 0.67 3.28 -34.77
N ILE A 155 1.78 3.81 -35.25
CA ILE A 155 2.27 5.16 -34.90
C ILE A 155 1.39 6.16 -35.67
N PRO A 156 0.75 7.13 -34.99
CA PRO A 156 1.29 8.49 -34.94
C PRO A 156 1.19 9.20 -33.58
#